data_AF-A0A497T955-F1
#
_entry.id   AF-A0A497T955-F1
#
_cell.length_a   1.000
_cell.length_b   1.000
_cell.length_c   1.000
_cell.angle_alpha   90.00
_cell.angle_beta   90.00
_cell.angle_gamma   90.00
#
_symmetry.space_group_name_H-M   'P 1'
#
loop_
_entity.id
_entity.type
_entity.pdbx_description
1 polymer ?
#
loop_
_entity_poly.entity_id
_entity_poly.type
_entity_poly.pdbx_seq_one_letter_code
_entity_poly.pdbx_strand_id
1 'polypeptide(L)'
;MASPFEPMVLGLEQLGIYLYLFPFLLTLAIVYGILSYSLKEQLPTSARGLVSVVVAFFVMLFSLWNPFIVLFFANVFGYGLIVGSGLLMIIIVLGLMGIKPEDLTKNEKFKWPFVGVMILIFVLVIAGVVGTSMLGLNAGSGEFWTAMLFIILVAMVVLWGSEKEE
;
A
#
# COMPACT_ATOMS: atom_id res chain seq x y z
N MET A 1 -25.19 -6.23 -8.97
CA MET A 1 -24.87 -5.63 -10.29
C MET A 1 -23.45 -6.03 -10.61
N ALA A 2 -23.19 -6.64 -11.77
CA ALA A 2 -21.82 -7.01 -12.15
C ALA A 2 -20.95 -5.75 -12.22
N SER A 3 -19.77 -5.78 -11.59
CA SER A 3 -18.86 -4.63 -11.58
C SER A 3 -18.40 -4.36 -13.02
N PRO A 4 -18.56 -3.14 -13.56
CA PRO A 4 -18.14 -2.84 -14.94
C PRO A 4 -16.62 -2.95 -15.15
N PHE A 5 -15.85 -2.96 -14.06
CA PHE A 5 -14.39 -3.07 -14.08
C PHE A 5 -13.89 -4.51 -14.16
N GLU A 6 -14.68 -5.46 -13.68
CA GLU A 6 -14.32 -6.88 -13.68
C GLU A 6 -14.03 -7.42 -15.10
N PRO A 7 -14.87 -7.21 -16.12
CA PRO A 7 -14.55 -7.66 -17.48
C PRO A 7 -13.35 -6.92 -18.09
N MET A 8 -13.10 -5.66 -17.69
CA MET A 8 -11.93 -4.92 -18.14
C MET A 8 -10.64 -5.52 -17.56
N VAL A 9 -10.60 -5.79 -16.26
CA VAL A 9 -9.43 -6.39 -15.58
C VAL A 9 -9.13 -7.76 -16.15
N LEU A 10 -10.16 -8.60 -16.33
CA LEU A 10 -10.01 -9.91 -16.95
C LEU A 10 -9.51 -9.82 -18.40
N GLY A 11 -9.97 -8.81 -19.16
CA GLY A 11 -9.46 -8.55 -20.51
C GLY A 11 -7.97 -8.17 -20.51
N LEU A 12 -7.52 -7.31 -19.60
CA LEU A 12 -6.11 -6.92 -19.48
C LEU A 12 -5.23 -8.08 -19.02
N GLU A 13 -5.75 -8.95 -18.15
CA GLU A 13 -5.08 -10.18 -17.72
C GLU A 13 -4.91 -11.16 -18.87
N GLN A 14 -5.96 -11.40 -19.66
CA GLN A 14 -5.90 -12.28 -20.85
C GLN A 14 -4.92 -11.79 -21.92
N LEU A 15 -4.76 -10.46 -22.05
CA LEU A 15 -3.75 -9.86 -22.92
C LEU A 15 -2.31 -10.02 -22.37
N GLY A 16 -2.16 -10.54 -21.16
CA GLY A 16 -0.87 -10.74 -20.51
C GLY A 16 -0.20 -9.42 -20.10
N ILE A 17 -0.95 -8.32 -19.99
CA ILE A 17 -0.37 -7.00 -19.63
C ILE A 17 0.33 -7.07 -18.27
N TYR A 18 -0.27 -7.75 -17.29
CA TYR A 18 0.31 -7.91 -15.96
C TYR A 18 1.50 -8.89 -15.94
N LEU A 19 1.54 -9.84 -16.88
CA LEU A 19 2.60 -10.83 -17.00
C LEU A 19 3.81 -10.26 -17.78
N TYR A 20 3.59 -9.41 -18.78
CA TYR A 20 4.63 -8.96 -19.71
C TYR A 20 4.95 -7.48 -19.55
N LEU A 21 3.95 -6.63 -19.79
CA LEU A 21 4.15 -5.19 -19.89
C LEU A 21 4.48 -4.57 -18.52
N PHE A 22 3.81 -5.04 -17.46
CA PHE A 22 4.01 -4.47 -16.14
C PHE A 22 5.41 -4.75 -15.56
N PRO A 23 5.95 -5.99 -15.54
CA PRO A 23 7.33 -6.26 -15.11
C PRO A 23 8.36 -5.52 -15.97
N PHE A 24 8.11 -5.38 -17.27
CA PHE A 24 8.97 -4.60 -18.18
C PHE A 24 9.03 -3.13 -17.75
N LEU A 25 7.88 -2.47 -17.65
CA LEU A 25 7.81 -1.03 -17.34
C LEU A 25 8.35 -0.73 -15.94
N LEU A 26 8.02 -1.57 -14.96
CA LEU A 26 8.49 -1.41 -13.60
C LEU A 26 10.02 -1.53 -13.51
N THR A 27 10.58 -2.56 -14.14
CA THR A 27 12.04 -2.76 -14.19
C THR A 27 12.72 -1.61 -14.91
N LEU A 28 12.18 -1.19 -16.06
CA LEU A 28 12.71 -0.06 -16.82
C LEU A 28 12.76 1.20 -15.96
N ALA A 29 11.67 1.53 -15.27
CA ALA A 29 11.59 2.71 -14.42
C ALA A 29 12.59 2.66 -13.25
N ILE A 30 12.68 1.52 -12.55
CA ILE A 30 13.57 1.35 -11.41
C ILE A 30 15.03 1.42 -11.86
N VAL A 31 15.41 0.63 -12.87
CA VAL A 31 16.80 0.56 -13.35
C VAL A 31 17.24 1.89 -13.93
N TYR A 32 16.39 2.54 -14.73
CA TYR A 32 16.68 3.87 -15.26
C TYR A 32 16.80 4.92 -14.16
N GLY A 33 15.92 4.89 -13.16
CA GLY A 33 15.97 5.79 -12.01
C GLY A 33 17.27 5.64 -11.22
N ILE A 34 17.68 4.40 -10.92
CA ILE A 34 18.93 4.11 -10.21
C ILE A 34 20.16 4.54 -11.04
N LEU A 35 20.22 4.18 -12.33
CA LEU A 35 21.30 4.61 -13.23
C LEU A 35 21.36 6.14 -13.35
N SER A 36 20.20 6.78 -13.37
CA SER A 36 20.08 8.23 -13.50
C SER A 36 20.50 8.98 -12.23
N TYR A 37 20.36 8.34 -11.07
CA TYR A 37 20.79 8.88 -9.80
C TYR A 37 22.28 8.60 -9.54
N SER A 38 22.70 7.33 -9.65
CA SER A 38 24.02 6.87 -9.21
C SER A 38 25.12 7.01 -10.26
N LEU A 39 24.80 6.92 -11.55
CA LEU A 39 25.78 6.82 -12.64
C LEU A 39 25.65 7.96 -13.67
N LYS A 40 25.06 9.08 -13.26
CA LYS A 40 24.78 10.23 -14.14
C LYS A 40 26.02 10.84 -14.81
N GLU A 41 27.17 10.81 -14.14
CA GLU A 41 28.42 11.39 -14.62
C GLU A 41 29.23 10.40 -15.46
N GLN A 42 28.98 9.10 -15.28
CA GLN A 42 29.74 8.03 -15.91
C GLN A 42 29.08 7.56 -17.21
N LEU A 43 27.75 7.69 -17.31
CA LEU A 43 26.99 7.22 -18.45
C LEU A 43 26.12 8.32 -19.05
N PRO A 44 26.17 8.56 -20.38
CA PRO A 44 25.25 9.46 -21.04
C PRO A 44 23.81 8.95 -20.94
N THR A 45 22.83 9.85 -21.05
CA THR A 45 21.39 9.52 -20.93
C THR A 45 20.94 8.43 -21.87
N SER A 46 21.45 8.43 -23.11
CA SER A 46 21.16 7.39 -24.10
C SER A 46 21.61 6.00 -23.65
N ALA A 47 22.83 5.88 -23.10
CA ALA A 47 23.35 4.61 -22.60
C ALA A 47 22.56 4.11 -21.38
N ARG A 48 22.20 4.99 -20.45
CA ARG A 48 21.36 4.64 -19.28
C ARG A 48 19.98 4.14 -19.72
N GLY A 49 19.35 4.80 -20.68
CA GLY A 49 18.09 4.37 -21.27
C GLY A 49 18.21 3.00 -21.94
N LEU A 50 19.23 2.81 -22.77
CA LEU A 50 19.47 1.55 -23.47
C LEU A 50 19.68 0.37 -22.51
N VAL A 51 20.53 0.54 -21.50
CA VAL A 51 20.78 -0.51 -20.49
C VAL A 51 19.49 -0.86 -19.75
N SER A 52 18.70 0.15 -19.36
CA SER A 52 17.43 -0.06 -18.65
C SER A 52 16.42 -0.84 -19.49
N VAL A 53 16.33 -0.52 -20.78
CA VAL A 53 15.45 -1.23 -21.73
C VAL A 53 15.91 -2.69 -21.89
N VAL A 54 17.21 -2.94 -22.07
CA VAL A 54 17.75 -4.30 -22.22
C VAL A 54 17.47 -5.13 -20.99
N VAL A 55 17.72 -4.59 -19.79
CA VAL A 55 17.44 -5.29 -18.53
C VAL A 55 15.94 -5.55 -18.36
N ALA A 56 15.09 -4.57 -18.69
CA ALA A 56 13.64 -4.73 -18.65
C ALA A 56 13.14 -5.85 -19.59
N PHE A 57 13.72 -5.99 -20.78
CA PHE A 57 13.41 -7.11 -21.68
C PHE A 57 13.79 -8.46 -21.08
N PHE A 58 14.93 -8.58 -20.41
CA PHE A 58 15.31 -9.82 -19.72
C PHE A 58 14.35 -10.16 -18.57
N VAL A 59 13.89 -9.17 -17.80
CA VAL A 59 12.91 -9.41 -16.74
C VAL A 59 11.54 -9.77 -17.31
N MET A 60 11.12 -9.14 -18.42
CA MET A 60 9.92 -9.55 -19.14
C MET A 60 10.02 -11.00 -19.63
N LEU A 61 11.17 -11.37 -20.21
CA LEU A 61 11.44 -12.74 -20.62
C LEU A 61 11.39 -13.69 -19.44
N PHE A 62 11.99 -13.35 -18.29
CA PHE A 62 11.91 -14.16 -17.09
C PHE A 62 10.46 -14.36 -16.61
N SER A 63 9.65 -13.31 -16.65
CA SER A 63 8.24 -13.34 -16.28
C SER A 63 7.41 -14.31 -17.14
N LEU A 64 7.72 -14.41 -18.44
CA LEU A 64 7.11 -15.41 -19.35
C LEU A 64 7.27 -16.85 -18.83
N TRP A 65 8.42 -17.17 -18.24
CA TRP A 65 8.71 -18.52 -17.73
C TRP A 65 8.25 -18.72 -16.27
N ASN A 66 7.80 -17.66 -15.59
CA ASN A 66 7.42 -17.73 -14.19
C ASN A 66 6.13 -16.93 -13.89
N PRO A 67 4.96 -17.53 -14.10
CA PRO A 67 3.66 -16.88 -13.85
C PRO A 67 3.45 -16.45 -12.39
N PHE A 68 4.19 -17.02 -11.43
CA PHE A 68 4.10 -16.64 -10.01
C PHE A 68 4.50 -15.19 -9.74
N ILE A 69 5.22 -14.54 -10.67
CA ILE A 69 5.59 -13.13 -10.53
C ILE A 69 4.35 -12.24 -10.43
N VAL A 70 3.28 -12.55 -11.17
CA VAL A 70 2.03 -11.78 -11.15
C VAL A 70 1.39 -11.87 -9.77
N LEU A 71 1.32 -13.09 -9.21
CA LEU A 71 0.81 -13.32 -7.87
C LEU A 71 1.66 -12.62 -6.81
N PHE A 72 2.98 -12.63 -6.95
CA PHE A 72 3.89 -11.92 -6.05
C PHE A 72 3.61 -10.41 -6.08
N PHE A 73 3.57 -9.78 -7.25
CA PHE A 73 3.30 -8.35 -7.35
C PHE A 73 1.88 -7.98 -6.92
N ALA A 74 0.87 -8.78 -7.26
CA ALA A 74 -0.50 -8.57 -6.79
C ALA A 74 -0.58 -8.58 -5.26
N ASN A 75 0.13 -9.50 -4.61
CA ASN A 75 0.24 -9.53 -3.16
C ASN A 75 1.02 -8.33 -2.61
N VAL A 76 2.20 -8.02 -3.15
CA VAL A 76 3.04 -6.91 -2.64
C VAL A 76 2.33 -5.56 -2.78
N PHE A 77 1.76 -5.26 -3.95
CA PHE A 77 1.03 -4.01 -4.15
C PHE A 77 -0.35 -4.01 -3.48
N GLY A 78 -1.03 -5.16 -3.41
CA GLY A 78 -2.29 -5.31 -2.68
C GLY A 78 -2.10 -5.07 -1.18
N TYR A 79 -1.24 -5.85 -0.51
CA TYR A 79 -0.90 -5.65 0.90
C TYR A 79 -0.25 -4.29 1.15
N GLY A 80 0.58 -3.81 0.22
CA GLY A 80 1.18 -2.48 0.30
C GLY A 80 0.14 -1.34 0.27
N LEU A 81 -0.89 -1.44 -0.57
CA LEU A 81 -2.01 -0.50 -0.58
C LEU A 81 -2.83 -0.58 0.71
N ILE A 82 -3.04 -1.78 1.26
CA ILE A 82 -3.73 -1.97 2.55
C ILE A 82 -2.97 -1.27 3.68
N VAL A 83 -1.66 -1.50 3.77
CA VAL A 83 -0.81 -0.83 4.77
C VAL A 83 -0.77 0.69 4.53
N GLY A 84 -0.61 1.12 3.28
CA GLY A 84 -0.53 2.54 2.91
C GLY A 84 -1.84 3.29 3.18
N SER A 85 -2.99 2.68 2.89
CA SER A 85 -4.31 3.25 3.18
C SER A 85 -4.59 3.30 4.69
N GLY A 86 -4.19 2.29 5.44
CA GLY A 86 -4.22 2.32 6.91
C GLY A 86 -3.37 3.46 7.49
N LEU A 87 -2.17 3.66 6.94
CA LEU A 87 -1.30 4.78 7.35
C LEU A 87 -1.90 6.13 6.99
N LEU A 88 -2.46 6.28 5.78
CA LEU A 88 -3.16 7.49 5.36
C LEU A 88 -4.36 7.81 6.25
N MET A 89 -5.14 6.79 6.63
CA MET A 89 -6.26 6.94 7.56
C MET A 89 -5.79 7.49 8.92
N ILE A 90 -4.68 6.98 9.46
CA ILE A 90 -4.08 7.49 10.70
C ILE A 90 -3.71 8.98 10.55
N ILE A 91 -3.05 9.34 9.44
CA ILE A 91 -2.66 10.73 9.16
C ILE A 91 -3.89 11.65 9.07
N ILE A 92 -4.98 11.18 8.46
CA ILE A 92 -6.24 11.94 8.38
C ILE A 92 -6.85 12.15 9.76
N VAL A 93 -6.95 11.10 10.58
CA VAL A 93 -7.48 11.21 11.95
C VAL A 93 -6.66 12.19 12.80
N LEU A 94 -5.33 12.11 12.71
CA LEU A 94 -4.43 13.08 13.36
C LEU A 94 -4.69 14.52 12.89
N GLY A 95 -4.86 14.71 11.59
CA GLY A 95 -5.22 16.00 11.00
C GLY A 95 -6.54 16.54 11.55
N LEU A 96 -7.57 15.69 11.68
CA LEU A 96 -8.88 16.07 12.23
C LEU A 96 -8.81 16.43 13.72
N MET A 97 -7.98 15.73 14.48
CA MET A 97 -7.72 16.03 15.89
C MET A 97 -6.94 17.35 16.06
N GLY A 98 -6.25 17.81 15.00
CA GLY A 98 -5.39 18.99 15.03
C GLY A 98 -3.97 18.68 15.53
N ILE A 99 -3.59 17.40 15.57
CA ILE A 99 -2.27 16.94 16.00
C ILE A 99 -1.35 16.91 14.78
N LYS A 100 -0.23 17.64 14.83
CA LYS A 100 0.78 17.55 13.78
C LYS A 100 1.65 16.32 13.98
N PRO A 101 2.11 15.65 12.90
CA PRO A 101 3.07 14.55 13.00
C PRO A 101 4.33 14.90 13.78
N GLU A 102 4.76 16.17 13.73
CA GLU A 102 5.94 16.67 14.45
C GLU A 102 5.74 16.72 15.97
N ASP A 103 4.49 16.85 16.46
CA ASP A 103 4.20 16.93 17.89
C ASP A 103 4.32 15.55 18.56
N LEU A 104 4.04 14.49 17.80
CA LEU A 104 4.13 13.08 18.22
C LEU A 104 5.57 12.61 18.43
N THR A 105 6.52 13.17 17.69
CA THR A 105 7.95 12.83 17.83
C THR A 105 8.62 13.54 19.00
N LYS A 106 8.08 14.67 19.46
CA LYS A 106 8.67 15.53 20.49
C LYS A 106 8.22 15.22 21.92
N ASN A 107 7.02 14.68 22.13
CA ASN A 107 6.41 14.59 23.47
C ASN A 107 6.30 13.15 24.00
N GLU A 108 7.17 12.74 24.93
CA GLU A 108 7.27 11.34 25.40
C GLU A 108 6.00 10.79 26.05
N LYS A 109 5.19 11.64 26.69
CA LYS A 109 3.92 11.22 27.33
C LYS A 109 2.85 10.79 26.33
N PHE A 110 2.88 11.30 25.10
CA PHE A 110 1.91 10.94 24.05
C PHE A 110 2.41 9.81 23.15
N LYS A 111 3.71 9.48 23.17
CA LYS A 111 4.31 8.46 22.29
C LYS A 111 3.68 7.07 22.50
N TRP A 112 3.56 6.60 23.73
CA TRP A 112 3.10 5.23 24.02
C TRP A 112 1.60 5.01 23.77
N PRO A 113 0.68 5.90 24.20
CA PRO A 113 -0.73 5.79 23.84
C PRO A 113 -0.95 5.89 22.32
N PHE A 114 -0.21 6.79 21.66
CA PHE A 114 -0.27 6.95 20.20
C PHE A 114 0.21 5.70 19.44
N VAL A 115 1.33 5.11 19.86
CA VAL A 115 1.84 3.85 19.31
C VAL A 115 0.83 2.72 19.55
N GLY A 116 0.18 2.67 20.72
CA GLY A 116 -0.89 1.71 21.00
C GLY A 116 -2.10 1.86 20.07
N VAL A 117 -2.58 3.08 19.85
CA VAL A 117 -3.68 3.37 18.91
C VAL A 117 -3.28 3.07 17.46
N MET A 118 -2.05 3.39 17.06
CA MET A 118 -1.52 3.03 15.76
C MET A 118 -1.48 1.53 15.54
N ILE A 119 -0.96 0.77 16.50
CA ILE A 119 -0.90 -0.69 16.44
C ILE A 119 -2.31 -1.27 16.40
N LEU A 120 -3.24 -0.73 17.18
CA LEU A 120 -4.64 -1.15 17.17
C LEU A 120 -5.28 -0.93 15.78
N ILE A 121 -5.17 0.28 15.22
CA ILE A 121 -5.72 0.60 13.90
C ILE A 121 -5.07 -0.29 12.83
N PHE A 122 -3.75 -0.46 12.89
CA PHE A 122 -3.01 -1.32 11.96
C PHE A 122 -3.52 -2.78 12.00
N VAL A 123 -3.71 -3.34 13.20
CA VAL A 123 -4.26 -4.68 13.39
C VAL A 123 -5.70 -4.77 12.87
N LEU A 124 -6.54 -3.76 13.14
CA LEU A 124 -7.93 -3.72 12.67
C LEU A 124 -8.04 -3.60 11.14
N VAL A 125 -7.17 -2.83 10.48
CA VAL A 125 -7.11 -2.72 9.02
C VAL A 125 -6.69 -4.06 8.41
N ILE A 126 -5.67 -4.72 8.95
CA ILE A 126 -5.25 -6.05 8.48
C ILE A 126 -6.37 -7.07 8.68
N ALA A 127 -7.01 -7.10 9.85
CA ALA A 127 -8.12 -8.00 10.14
C ALA A 127 -9.33 -7.76 9.22
N GLY A 128 -9.62 -6.50 8.88
CA GLY A 128 -10.72 -6.13 7.98
C GLY A 128 -10.49 -6.48 6.52
N VAL A 129 -9.26 -6.34 6.00
CA VAL A 129 -8.98 -6.54 4.57
C VAL A 129 -8.42 -7.92 4.23
N VAL A 130 -7.53 -8.45 5.06
CA VAL A 130 -6.88 -9.76 4.83
C VAL A 130 -7.69 -10.89 5.49
N GLY A 131 -8.57 -10.55 6.43
CA GLY A 131 -9.23 -11.51 7.30
C GLY A 131 -8.32 -11.93 8.46
N THR A 132 -8.90 -12.55 9.49
CA THR A 132 -8.17 -12.93 10.71
C THR A 132 -7.33 -14.20 10.56
N SER A 133 -7.39 -14.85 9.41
CA SER A 133 -6.68 -16.10 9.08
C SER A 133 -5.16 -15.95 9.07
N MET A 134 -4.61 -14.81 8.64
CA MET A 134 -3.16 -14.53 8.76
C MET A 134 -2.69 -14.29 10.20
N LEU A 135 -3.59 -13.85 11.09
CA LEU A 135 -3.28 -13.63 12.51
C LEU A 135 -3.47 -14.91 13.34
N GLY A 136 -3.90 -16.03 12.72
CA GLY A 136 -4.24 -17.26 13.44
C GLY A 136 -5.44 -17.13 14.37
N LEU A 137 -6.21 -16.05 14.24
CA LEU A 137 -7.37 -15.74 15.09
C LEU A 137 -8.64 -16.15 14.36
N ASN A 138 -9.52 -16.89 15.04
CA ASN A 138 -10.83 -17.28 14.49
C ASN A 138 -11.88 -16.27 14.97
N ALA A 139 -11.81 -15.05 14.47
CA ALA A 139 -12.58 -13.93 15.00
C ALA A 139 -13.26 -13.20 13.85
N GLY A 140 -14.55 -13.45 13.60
CA GLY A 140 -15.42 -12.65 12.72
C GLY A 140 -15.10 -12.63 11.22
N SER A 141 -16.05 -12.16 10.41
CA SER A 141 -15.83 -11.86 8.98
C SER A 141 -15.11 -10.52 8.81
N GLY A 142 -14.44 -10.29 7.67
CA GLY A 142 -13.78 -9.00 7.39
C GLY A 142 -14.72 -7.81 7.49
N GLU A 143 -15.98 -7.99 7.07
CA GLU A 143 -17.06 -6.99 7.16
C GLU A 143 -17.32 -6.53 8.62
N PHE A 144 -17.29 -7.46 9.57
CA PHE A 144 -17.46 -7.15 10.99
C PHE A 144 -16.33 -6.24 11.51
N TRP A 145 -15.08 -6.53 11.13
CA TRP A 145 -13.92 -5.73 11.54
C TRP A 145 -13.91 -4.34 10.90
N THR A 146 -14.26 -4.24 9.61
CA THR A 146 -14.39 -2.94 8.93
C THR A 146 -15.49 -2.09 9.57
N ALA A 147 -16.64 -2.68 9.88
CA ALA A 147 -17.74 -1.97 10.56
C ALA A 147 -17.32 -1.51 11.96
N MET A 148 -16.62 -2.35 12.72
CA MET A 148 -16.12 -1.98 14.05
C MET A 148 -15.10 -0.83 13.98
N LEU A 149 -14.19 -0.86 13.01
CA LEU A 149 -13.21 0.22 12.79
C LEU A 149 -13.94 1.54 12.47
N PHE A 150 -14.96 1.50 11.61
CA PHE A 150 -15.78 2.67 11.30
C PHE A 150 -16.49 3.25 12.54
N ILE A 151 -17.08 2.39 13.37
CA ILE A 151 -17.75 2.81 14.62
C ILE A 151 -16.76 3.46 15.59
N ILE A 152 -15.57 2.87 15.76
CA ILE A 152 -14.51 3.41 16.63
C ILE A 152 -14.04 4.78 16.12
N LEU A 153 -13.88 4.95 14.81
CA LEU A 153 -13.51 6.23 14.21
C LEU A 153 -14.56 7.31 14.48
N VAL A 154 -15.84 6.99 14.25
CA VAL A 154 -16.95 7.92 14.53
C VAL A 154 -16.98 8.29 16.01
N ALA A 155 -16.83 7.31 16.91
CA ALA A 155 -16.77 7.56 18.34
C ALA A 155 -15.60 8.47 18.74
N MET A 156 -14.40 8.26 18.18
CA MET A 156 -13.24 9.13 18.45
C MET A 156 -13.47 10.56 17.95
N VAL A 157 -14.05 10.72 16.76
CA VAL A 157 -14.35 12.05 16.21
C VAL A 157 -15.40 12.78 17.03
N VAL A 158 -16.46 12.08 17.46
CA VAL A 158 -17.55 12.66 18.26
C VAL A 158 -17.05 13.04 19.66
N LEU A 159 -16.31 12.16 20.34
CA LEU A 159 -15.77 12.43 21.68
C LEU A 159 -14.78 13.59 21.67
N TRP A 160 -13.93 13.67 20.65
CA TRP A 160 -13.01 14.80 20.50
C TRP A 160 -13.77 16.09 20.16
N GLY A 161 -14.81 16.01 19.32
CA GLY A 161 -15.68 17.15 19.00
C GLY A 161 -16.36 17.73 20.24
N SER A 162 -16.86 16.89 21.14
CA SER A 162 -17.50 17.33 22.39
C SER A 162 -16.52 17.97 23.38
N GLU A 163 -15.25 17.53 23.44
CA GLU A 163 -14.23 18.14 24.31
C GLU A 163 -13.81 19.55 23.86
N LYS A 164 -14.13 19.94 22.61
CA LYS A 164 -13.84 21.29 22.08
C LYS A 164 -15.02 22.26 22.24
N GLU A 165 -16.18 21.80 22.70
CA GLU A 165 -17.39 22.62 22.93
C GLU A 165 -17.62 22.97 24.42
N GLU A 166 -16.79 22.48 25.34
CA GLU A 166 -16.66 22.97 26.73
C GLU A 166 -15.49 23.95 26.87
#